data_AF-A0AAW1NF08-F1
#
_entry.id   AF-A0AAW1NF08-F1
#
_cell.length_a   1.000
_cell.length_b   1.000
_cell.length_c   1.000
_cell.angle_alpha   90.00
_cell.angle_beta   90.00
_cell.angle_gamma   90.00
#
_symmetry.space_group_name_H-M   'P 1'
#
loop_
_entity.id
_entity.type
_entity.pdbx_description
1 polymer ?
#
loop_
_entity_poly.entity_id
_entity_poly.type
_entity_poly.pdbx_seq_one_letter_code
_entity_poly.pdbx_strand_id
1 'polypeptide(L)'
;MSSETASANCVGWAARDPSGVLSPIEFNRRAVGDDDIFIKITHCGVCYADVVWTRNLHKDSMYPVVPGHEIVGIIKEVGPNVQRLKVGDHVGVGTHVNSCLDCEYCNEGVEVCCVKGSVLTFNGVDADSTVTKGGYSSSIVVRERFCHKIPDNLPPHLAAPLLCA
;
A
#
# COMPACT_ATOMS: atom_id res chain seq x y z
N MET A 1 13.44 -33.99 -3.31
CA MET A 1 13.55 -32.53 -3.19
C MET A 1 12.14 -31.95 -3.36
N SER A 2 11.33 -32.00 -2.31
CA SER A 2 9.99 -31.41 -2.31
C SER A 2 10.15 -29.90 -2.31
N SER A 3 9.66 -29.23 -3.35
CA SER A 3 9.54 -27.78 -3.36
C SER A 3 8.56 -27.40 -2.25
N GLU A 4 9.07 -26.87 -1.13
CA GLU A 4 8.24 -26.11 -0.20
C GLU A 4 7.65 -24.94 -0.97
N THR A 5 6.37 -25.05 -1.32
CA THR A 5 5.58 -23.88 -1.71
C THR A 5 5.59 -22.95 -0.51
N ALA A 6 6.35 -21.86 -0.59
CA ALA A 6 6.37 -20.84 0.45
C ALA A 6 4.92 -20.45 0.79
N SER A 7 4.52 -20.67 2.04
CA SER A 7 3.20 -20.29 2.52
C SER A 7 2.98 -18.81 2.26
N ALA A 8 1.81 -18.45 1.74
CA ALA A 8 1.46 -17.05 1.56
C ALA A 8 1.56 -16.29 2.89
N ASN A 9 2.15 -15.09 2.86
CA ASN A 9 2.33 -14.26 4.06
C ASN A 9 1.27 -13.15 4.23
N CYS A 10 0.32 -13.05 3.30
CA CYS A 10 -0.73 -12.04 3.31
C CYS A 10 -2.03 -12.60 2.70
N VAL A 11 -3.15 -12.25 3.32
CA VAL A 11 -4.50 -12.56 2.81
C VAL A 11 -5.22 -11.26 2.47
N GLY A 12 -6.06 -11.27 1.46
CA GLY A 12 -6.84 -10.10 1.07
C GLY A 12 -8.02 -10.43 0.18
N TRP A 13 -8.62 -9.40 -0.39
CA TRP A 13 -9.74 -9.49 -1.32
C TRP A 13 -9.36 -8.84 -2.65
N ALA A 14 -9.58 -9.55 -3.75
CA ALA A 14 -9.20 -9.07 -5.08
C ALA A 14 -10.35 -9.21 -6.09
N ALA A 15 -10.41 -8.26 -7.01
CA ALA A 15 -11.10 -8.43 -8.29
C ALA A 15 -10.19 -9.19 -9.25
N ARG A 16 -10.77 -10.07 -10.08
CA ARG A 16 -10.03 -10.88 -11.06
C ARG A 16 -10.41 -10.57 -12.50
N ASP A 17 -11.48 -9.80 -12.70
CA ASP A 17 -12.02 -9.41 -13.99
C ASP A 17 -12.87 -8.12 -13.86
N PRO A 18 -13.29 -7.51 -14.99
CA PRO A 18 -14.05 -6.25 -15.01
C PRO A 18 -15.43 -6.26 -14.35
N SER A 19 -15.93 -7.41 -13.85
CA SER A 19 -17.11 -7.39 -12.98
C SER A 19 -16.86 -6.62 -11.68
N GLY A 20 -15.60 -6.53 -11.25
CA GLY A 20 -15.19 -5.93 -9.98
C GLY A 20 -15.64 -6.71 -8.75
N VAL A 21 -16.12 -7.94 -8.90
CA VAL A 21 -16.50 -8.78 -7.78
C VAL A 21 -15.25 -9.19 -7.00
N LEU A 22 -15.20 -8.77 -5.74
CA LEU A 22 -14.11 -9.12 -4.84
C LEU A 22 -14.30 -10.53 -4.28
N SER A 23 -13.22 -11.29 -4.23
CA SER A 23 -13.18 -12.59 -3.56
C SER A 23 -11.81 -12.81 -2.91
N PRO A 24 -11.73 -13.68 -1.87
CA PRO A 24 -10.49 -13.89 -1.14
C PRO A 24 -9.31 -14.30 -2.03
N ILE A 25 -8.11 -13.86 -1.67
CA ILE A 25 -6.85 -14.22 -2.30
C ILE A 25 -5.75 -14.32 -1.24
N GLU A 26 -4.80 -15.21 -1.46
CA GLU A 26 -3.55 -15.28 -0.72
C GLU A 26 -2.40 -14.86 -1.62
N PHE A 27 -1.44 -14.10 -1.10
CA PHE A 27 -0.27 -13.64 -1.85
C PHE A 27 0.89 -13.32 -0.92
N ASN A 28 2.06 -13.05 -1.51
CA ASN A 28 3.25 -12.67 -0.77
C ASN A 28 3.52 -11.17 -0.88
N ARG A 29 3.71 -10.52 0.27
CA ARG A 29 4.41 -9.24 0.40
C ARG A 29 5.91 -9.50 0.38
N ARG A 30 6.67 -8.56 -0.18
CA ARG A 30 8.13 -8.55 -0.08
C ARG A 30 8.59 -8.44 1.38
N ALA A 31 9.84 -8.83 1.65
CA ALA A 31 10.46 -8.58 2.94
C ALA A 31 10.59 -7.08 3.23
N VAL A 32 10.72 -6.73 4.51
CA VAL A 32 11.02 -5.35 4.94
C VAL A 32 12.44 -5.02 4.50
N GLY A 33 12.57 -4.04 3.61
CA GLY A 33 13.86 -3.49 3.21
C GLY A 33 14.34 -2.40 4.17
N ASP A 34 15.50 -1.83 3.90
CA ASP A 34 16.20 -0.97 4.85
C ASP A 34 15.42 0.27 5.28
N ASP A 35 14.64 0.87 4.37
CA ASP A 35 13.83 2.07 4.61
C ASP A 35 12.33 1.76 4.77
N ASP A 36 11.96 0.49 4.88
CA ASP A 36 10.57 0.06 4.87
C ASP A 36 10.01 -0.19 6.26
N ILE A 37 8.69 -0.17 6.35
CA ILE A 37 7.94 -0.61 7.51
C ILE A 37 6.92 -1.67 7.11
N PHE A 38 6.75 -2.67 7.97
CA PHE A 38 5.63 -3.61 7.89
C PHE A 38 4.48 -3.09 8.75
N ILE A 39 3.31 -2.98 8.14
CA ILE A 39 2.09 -2.50 8.78
C ILE A 39 1.08 -3.64 8.82
N LYS A 40 0.62 -3.98 10.03
CA LYS A 40 -0.61 -4.77 10.19
C LYS A 40 -1.80 -3.83 9.99
N ILE A 41 -2.57 -4.06 8.92
CA ILE A 41 -3.69 -3.21 8.56
C ILE A 41 -4.84 -3.45 9.56
N THR A 42 -5.46 -2.36 10.00
CA THR A 42 -6.61 -2.39 10.92
C THR A 42 -7.85 -1.83 10.27
N HIS A 43 -7.69 -0.81 9.42
CA HIS A 43 -8.77 -0.15 8.70
C HIS A 43 -8.28 0.16 7.29
N CYS A 44 -9.18 0.08 6.32
CA CYS A 44 -8.99 0.67 5.01
C CYS A 44 -10.31 1.36 4.64
N GLY A 45 -10.23 2.62 4.25
CA GLY A 45 -11.39 3.32 3.69
C GLY A 45 -11.74 2.82 2.29
N VAL A 46 -12.87 3.31 1.77
CA VAL A 46 -13.42 2.94 0.47
C VAL A 46 -13.65 4.21 -0.32
N CYS A 47 -13.05 4.30 -1.50
CA CYS A 47 -13.14 5.46 -2.37
C CYS A 47 -13.52 5.04 -3.80
N TYR A 48 -13.98 5.99 -4.61
CA TYR A 48 -14.43 5.68 -5.98
C TYR A 48 -13.31 5.12 -6.88
N ALA A 49 -12.04 5.45 -6.60
CA ALA A 49 -10.91 4.86 -7.31
C ALA A 49 -10.85 3.32 -7.16
N ASP A 50 -11.27 2.78 -6.00
CA ASP A 50 -11.36 1.33 -5.80
C ASP A 50 -12.33 0.71 -6.82
N VAL A 51 -13.46 1.37 -7.11
CA VAL A 51 -14.45 0.93 -8.11
C VAL A 51 -13.89 1.05 -9.52
N VAL A 52 -13.22 2.17 -9.82
CA VAL A 52 -12.66 2.47 -11.14
C VAL A 52 -11.69 1.38 -11.60
N TRP A 53 -10.74 1.00 -10.77
CA TRP A 53 -9.76 -0.04 -11.11
C TRP A 53 -10.31 -1.46 -10.94
N THR A 54 -11.16 -1.75 -9.96
CA THR A 54 -11.75 -3.10 -9.87
C THR A 54 -12.67 -3.43 -11.04
N ARG A 55 -13.32 -2.42 -11.65
CA ARG A 55 -14.17 -2.58 -12.84
C ARG A 55 -13.49 -2.23 -14.16
N ASN A 56 -12.19 -1.94 -14.13
CA ASN A 56 -11.39 -1.56 -15.30
C ASN A 56 -11.99 -0.42 -16.15
N LEU A 57 -12.55 0.60 -15.51
CA LEU A 57 -13.17 1.73 -16.21
C LEU A 57 -12.16 2.56 -17.02
N HIS A 58 -10.89 2.57 -16.60
CA HIS A 58 -9.77 3.19 -17.33
C HIS A 58 -9.10 2.26 -18.36
N LYS A 59 -9.49 0.99 -18.44
CA LYS A 59 -8.92 -0.02 -19.34
C LYS A 59 -7.43 -0.33 -19.12
N ASP A 60 -6.92 -0.08 -17.91
CA ASP A 60 -5.52 -0.21 -17.50
C ASP A 60 -5.33 -1.11 -16.24
N SER A 61 -6.36 -1.85 -15.84
CA SER A 61 -6.32 -2.65 -14.63
C SER A 61 -5.49 -3.92 -14.80
N MET A 62 -4.55 -4.13 -13.88
CA MET A 62 -3.64 -5.27 -13.81
C MET A 62 -4.18 -6.30 -12.81
N TYR A 63 -5.04 -7.21 -13.30
CA TYR A 63 -5.63 -8.24 -12.46
C TYR A 63 -4.59 -9.30 -12.01
N PRO A 64 -4.71 -9.86 -10.79
CA PRO A 64 -5.73 -9.56 -9.77
C PRO A 64 -5.48 -8.20 -9.07
N VAL A 65 -6.53 -7.38 -8.96
CA VAL A 65 -6.48 -6.06 -8.30
C VAL A 65 -6.93 -6.23 -6.86
N VAL A 66 -6.03 -5.99 -5.90
CA VAL A 66 -6.36 -5.79 -4.48
C VAL A 66 -6.48 -4.28 -4.27
N PRO A 67 -7.68 -3.70 -4.11
CA PRO A 67 -7.85 -2.25 -4.00
C PRO A 67 -7.52 -1.73 -2.59
N GLY A 68 -7.75 -0.44 -2.37
CA GLY A 68 -7.59 0.25 -1.10
C GLY A 68 -6.31 1.07 -1.00
N HIS A 69 -6.47 2.36 -0.74
CA HIS A 69 -5.38 3.34 -0.59
C HIS A 69 -5.66 4.38 0.51
N GLU A 70 -6.57 4.04 1.42
CA GLU A 70 -6.96 4.82 2.60
C GLU A 70 -6.63 3.99 3.84
N ILE A 71 -5.35 3.60 3.98
CA ILE A 71 -4.93 2.50 4.85
C ILE A 71 -4.55 3.05 6.22
N VAL A 72 -5.03 2.45 7.30
CA VAL A 72 -4.55 2.70 8.66
C VAL A 72 -4.20 1.39 9.36
N GLY A 73 -3.04 1.37 10.02
CA GLY A 73 -2.56 0.19 10.71
C GLY A 73 -1.54 0.48 11.79
N ILE A 74 -0.94 -0.60 12.31
CA ILE A 74 0.05 -0.55 13.38
C ILE A 74 1.34 -1.17 12.85
N ILE A 75 2.45 -0.48 13.04
CA ILE A 75 3.78 -0.97 12.66
C ILE A 75 4.14 -2.21 13.47
N LYS A 76 4.57 -3.29 12.82
CA LYS A 76 5.07 -4.51 13.46
C LYS A 76 6.56 -4.77 13.23
N GLU A 77 7.14 -4.20 12.19
CA GLU A 77 8.56 -4.33 11.85
C GLU A 77 9.02 -3.07 11.12
N VAL A 78 10.29 -2.70 11.29
CA VAL A 78 10.92 -1.54 10.64
C VAL A 78 12.29 -1.95 10.12
N GLY A 79 12.68 -1.40 8.98
CA GLY A 79 14.02 -1.54 8.44
C GLY A 79 15.07 -0.76 9.24
N PRO A 80 16.36 -1.14 9.14
CA PRO A 80 17.46 -0.51 9.87
C PRO A 80 17.64 1.00 9.65
N ASN A 81 17.20 1.56 8.52
CA ASN A 81 17.34 2.98 8.20
C ASN A 81 16.10 3.82 8.55
N VAL A 82 15.03 3.18 9.05
CA VAL A 82 13.81 3.87 9.49
C VAL A 82 14.12 4.70 10.75
N GLN A 83 13.79 5.99 10.72
CA GLN A 83 14.13 6.93 11.80
C GLN A 83 12.93 7.69 12.38
N ARG A 84 11.86 7.88 11.61
CA ARG A 84 10.74 8.78 11.96
C ARG A 84 9.59 8.04 12.66
N LEU A 85 9.50 6.74 12.46
CA LEU A 85 8.45 5.83 12.88
C LEU A 85 9.06 4.64 13.61
N LYS A 86 8.27 3.99 14.47
CA LYS A 86 8.72 2.82 15.22
C LYS A 86 7.61 1.79 15.39
N VAL A 87 8.00 0.56 15.70
CA VAL A 87 7.07 -0.52 16.06
C VAL A 87 6.08 -0.04 17.13
N GLY A 88 4.79 -0.31 16.90
CA GLY A 88 3.69 0.12 17.76
C GLY A 88 3.07 1.47 17.39
N ASP A 89 3.71 2.30 16.58
CA ASP A 89 3.07 3.53 16.10
C ASP A 89 1.86 3.21 15.19
N HIS A 90 0.81 4.03 15.32
CA HIS A 90 -0.34 4.04 14.41
C HIS A 90 0.01 4.89 13.19
N VAL A 91 -0.14 4.32 12.00
CA VAL A 91 0.26 4.97 10.74
C VAL A 91 -0.77 4.80 9.65
N GLY A 92 -0.80 5.80 8.77
CA GLY A 92 -1.58 5.83 7.55
C GLY A 92 -0.72 5.69 6.30
N VAL A 93 -1.27 5.05 5.27
CA VAL A 93 -0.71 5.02 3.90
C VAL A 93 -1.78 5.50 2.93
N GLY A 94 -1.43 6.51 2.13
CA GLY A 94 -2.33 7.13 1.16
C GLY A 94 -2.28 6.50 -0.23
N THR A 95 -2.39 7.33 -1.26
CA THR A 95 -2.46 6.95 -2.69
C THR A 95 -1.15 6.47 -3.30
N HIS A 96 -0.01 6.73 -2.65
CA HIS A 96 1.31 6.43 -3.17
C HIS A 96 2.18 5.67 -2.15
N VAL A 97 3.05 4.81 -2.65
CA VAL A 97 3.95 3.96 -1.82
C VAL A 97 5.42 4.11 -2.18
N ASN A 98 5.75 4.68 -3.34
CA ASN A 98 7.14 4.86 -3.78
C ASN A 98 7.26 5.97 -4.85
N SER A 99 8.49 6.39 -5.14
CA SER A 99 8.86 7.29 -6.24
C SER A 99 10.34 7.11 -6.58
N CYS A 100 10.92 7.95 -7.46
CA CYS A 100 12.34 7.85 -7.79
C CYS A 100 13.29 8.32 -6.70
N LEU A 101 12.81 9.13 -5.75
CA LEU A 101 13.58 9.69 -4.63
C LEU A 101 14.78 10.58 -4.97
N ASP A 102 15.03 10.89 -6.25
CA ASP A 102 16.21 11.64 -6.68
C ASP A 102 15.92 12.90 -7.52
N CYS A 103 14.68 13.10 -7.97
CA CYS A 103 14.30 14.28 -8.77
C CYS A 103 13.96 15.50 -7.90
N GLU A 104 13.86 16.67 -8.52
CA GLU A 104 13.52 17.94 -7.83
C GLU A 104 12.29 17.82 -6.93
N TYR A 105 11.16 17.31 -7.45
CA TYR A 105 9.94 17.13 -6.66
C TYR A 105 10.09 16.14 -5.52
N CYS A 106 10.87 15.06 -5.71
CA CYS A 106 11.13 14.13 -4.62
C CYS A 106 12.01 14.77 -3.56
N ASN A 107 13.00 15.57 -3.92
CA ASN A 107 13.86 16.26 -2.95
C ASN A 107 13.10 17.34 -2.18
N GLU A 108 12.04 17.91 -2.76
CA GLU A 108 11.15 18.88 -2.12
C GLU A 108 10.00 18.25 -1.30
N GLY A 109 9.87 16.92 -1.27
CA GLY A 109 8.78 16.25 -0.53
C GLY A 109 7.42 16.31 -1.24
N VAL A 110 7.43 16.44 -2.56
CA VAL A 110 6.26 16.47 -3.44
C VAL A 110 6.31 15.26 -4.38
N GLU A 111 6.51 14.06 -3.82
CA GLU A 111 6.79 12.83 -4.57
C GLU A 111 5.66 12.43 -5.53
N VAL A 112 4.44 12.92 -5.29
CA VAL A 112 3.29 12.77 -6.19
C VAL A 112 3.52 13.39 -7.57
N CYS A 113 4.44 14.36 -7.68
CA CYS A 113 4.85 15.01 -8.92
C CYS A 113 6.16 14.44 -9.50
N CYS A 114 6.59 13.24 -9.05
CA CYS A 114 7.84 12.63 -9.49
C CYS A 114 7.95 12.57 -11.03
N VAL A 115 9.06 13.07 -11.58
CA VAL A 115 9.29 13.12 -13.03
C VAL A 115 9.42 11.74 -13.68
N LYS A 116 9.81 10.72 -12.90
CA LYS A 116 9.89 9.32 -13.36
C LYS A 116 8.60 8.54 -13.07
N GLY A 117 7.57 9.21 -12.55
CA GLY A 117 6.33 8.61 -12.10
C GLY A 117 6.37 8.24 -10.61
N SER A 118 5.28 8.53 -9.92
CA SER A 118 5.00 8.02 -8.58
C SER A 118 4.39 6.62 -8.66
N VAL A 119 4.59 5.79 -7.62
CA VAL A 119 4.05 4.44 -7.56
C VAL A 119 2.78 4.45 -6.71
N LEU A 120 1.66 4.07 -7.34
CA LEU A 120 0.36 3.97 -6.68
C LEU A 120 0.31 2.81 -5.68
N THR A 121 -0.45 2.97 -4.60
CA THR A 121 -0.63 1.96 -3.53
C THR A 121 -1.23 0.65 -4.02
N PHE A 122 -2.01 0.69 -5.10
CA PHE A 122 -2.51 -0.48 -5.82
C PHE A 122 -2.59 -0.19 -7.32
N ASN A 123 -2.57 -1.24 -8.14
CA ASN A 123 -2.57 -1.13 -9.60
C ASN A 123 -1.41 -0.28 -10.18
N GLY A 124 -0.34 -0.07 -9.43
CA GLY A 124 0.93 0.50 -9.90
C GLY A 124 1.97 -0.60 -10.12
N VAL A 125 3.08 -0.26 -10.76
CA VAL A 125 4.28 -1.12 -10.85
C VAL A 125 5.35 -0.52 -9.97
N ASP A 126 5.83 -1.27 -8.98
CA ASP A 126 6.88 -0.82 -8.06
C ASP A 126 8.28 -1.06 -8.65
N ALA A 127 9.32 -0.56 -7.98
CA ALA A 127 10.71 -0.67 -8.40
C ALA A 127 11.21 -2.12 -8.54
N ASP A 128 10.58 -3.07 -7.85
CA ASP A 128 10.84 -4.51 -7.96
C ASP A 128 10.07 -5.19 -9.11
N SER A 129 9.42 -4.38 -9.97
CA SER A 129 8.56 -4.82 -11.07
C SER A 129 7.30 -5.58 -10.65
N THR A 130 6.95 -5.61 -9.36
CA THR A 130 5.71 -6.20 -8.90
C THR A 130 4.54 -5.23 -9.03
N VAL A 131 3.35 -5.76 -9.27
CA VAL A 131 2.11 -4.98 -9.23
C VAL A 131 1.70 -4.75 -7.78
N THR A 132 1.57 -3.48 -7.40
CA THR A 132 1.20 -3.07 -6.05
C THR A 132 -0.22 -3.53 -5.69
N LYS A 133 -0.39 -3.93 -4.43
CA LYS A 133 -1.64 -4.47 -3.86
C LYS A 133 -2.03 -3.65 -2.64
N GLY A 134 -3.25 -3.16 -2.62
CA GLY A 134 -3.72 -2.16 -1.67
C GLY A 134 -4.13 -2.69 -0.30
N GLY A 135 -4.88 -1.85 0.39
CA GLY A 135 -5.30 -1.98 1.79
C GLY A 135 -6.38 -3.01 2.07
N TYR A 136 -7.02 -3.60 1.05
CA TYR A 136 -8.01 -4.66 1.24
C TYR A 136 -7.31 -6.00 1.51
N SER A 137 -6.34 -5.98 2.41
CA SER A 137 -5.45 -7.06 2.78
C SER A 137 -5.06 -6.97 4.26
N SER A 138 -4.51 -8.04 4.81
CA SER A 138 -4.14 -8.12 6.23
C SER A 138 -2.93 -7.27 6.61
N SER A 139 -2.06 -6.96 5.63
CA SER A 139 -0.80 -6.26 5.86
C SER A 139 -0.27 -5.59 4.59
N ILE A 140 0.62 -4.62 4.78
CA ILE A 140 1.36 -3.96 3.70
C ILE A 140 2.79 -3.65 4.16
N VAL A 141 3.74 -3.67 3.23
CA VAL A 141 5.12 -3.20 3.42
C VAL A 141 5.31 -1.97 2.55
N VAL A 142 5.71 -0.86 3.14
CA VAL A 142 5.81 0.45 2.47
C VAL A 142 7.04 1.19 2.99
N ARG A 143 7.67 1.99 2.14
CA ARG A 143 8.77 2.87 2.54
C ARG A 143 8.27 3.91 3.53
N GLU A 144 8.98 4.10 4.66
CA GLU A 144 8.57 5.00 5.77
C GLU A 144 8.17 6.40 5.28
N ARG A 145 8.85 6.89 4.25
CA ARG A 145 8.63 8.20 3.64
C ARG A 145 7.19 8.44 3.17
N PHE A 146 6.50 7.39 2.74
CA PHE A 146 5.12 7.44 2.24
C PHE A 146 4.08 7.12 3.33
N CYS A 147 4.51 7.06 4.59
CA CYS A 147 3.66 6.74 5.72
C CYS A 147 3.49 7.96 6.62
N HIS A 148 2.29 8.15 7.16
CA HIS A 148 1.96 9.28 8.03
C HIS A 148 1.63 8.78 9.43
N LYS A 149 2.25 9.34 10.46
CA LYS A 149 1.85 9.03 11.84
C LYS A 149 0.45 9.57 12.09
N ILE A 150 -0.45 8.69 12.54
CA ILE A 150 -1.80 9.10 12.95
C ILE A 150 -1.71 9.69 14.36
N PRO A 151 -2.25 10.90 14.59
CA PRO A 151 -2.31 11.49 15.93
C PRO A 151 -3.08 10.61 16.92
N ASP A 152 -2.59 10.50 18.15
CA ASP A 152 -3.19 9.64 19.19
C ASP A 152 -4.65 10.01 19.53
N ASN A 153 -5.02 11.28 19.30
CA ASN A 153 -6.37 11.80 19.52
C ASN A 153 -7.29 11.67 18.29
N LEU A 154 -6.83 11.09 17.18
CA LEU A 154 -7.63 10.86 15.99
C LEU A 154 -7.99 9.36 15.87
N PRO A 155 -9.28 8.99 16.00
CA PRO A 155 -9.69 7.60 15.86
C PRO A 155 -9.29 7.01 14.50
N PRO A 156 -8.70 5.78 14.46
CA PRO A 156 -8.18 5.19 13.22
C PRO A 156 -9.18 5.12 12.05
N HIS A 157 -10.45 4.81 12.33
CA HIS A 157 -11.49 4.73 11.31
C HIS A 157 -11.88 6.11 10.73
N LEU A 158 -11.67 7.20 11.47
CA LEU A 158 -11.85 8.57 10.98
C LEU A 158 -10.63 9.08 10.24
N ALA A 159 -9.44 8.55 10.56
CA ALA A 159 -8.20 8.91 9.88
C ALA A 159 -8.13 8.36 8.45
N ALA A 160 -8.65 7.15 8.20
CA ALA A 160 -8.52 6.47 6.91
C ALA A 160 -8.98 7.30 5.71
N PRO A 161 -10.21 7.89 5.69
CA PRO A 161 -10.67 8.67 4.54
C PRO A 161 -9.85 9.95 4.26
N LEU A 162 -9.20 10.50 5.29
CA LEU A 162 -8.38 11.72 5.15
C LEU A 162 -7.08 11.49 4.36
N LEU A 163 -6.72 10.22 4.08
CA LEU A 163 -5.50 9.86 3.37
C LEU A 163 -5.64 9.89 1.84
N CYS A 164 -6.84 10.12 1.33
CA CYS A 164 -7.14 10.33 -0.10
C CYS A 164 -7.78 11.68 -0.41
N ALA A 165 -8.56 12.22 0.53
CA ALA A 165 -9.44 13.37 0.35
C ALA A 165 -8.75 14.67 -0.10
#